data_AF-A0A1B7WTQ2-F1
#
_entry.id   AF-A0A1B7WTQ2-F1
#
_cell.length_a   1.000
_cell.length_b   1.000
_cell.length_c   1.000
_cell.angle_alpha   90.00
_cell.angle_beta   90.00
_cell.angle_gamma   90.00
#
_symmetry.space_group_name_H-M   'P 1'
#
loop_
_entity.id
_entity.type
_entity.pdbx_description
1 polymer ?
#
loop_
_entity_poly.entity_id
_entity_poly.type
_entity_poly.pdbx_seq_one_letter_code
_entity_poly.pdbx_strand_id
1 'polypeptide(L)'
;MFTPFTVMGCSLELLKSGECGIVTFCQTQDETIRKKLISMGIKTGNTITVEQQFPTFIIKCGSLSMTINRQIARAIYVRVLDS
;
A
#
# COMPACT_ATOMS: atom_id res chain seq x y z
N MET A 1 -16.74 24.97 -5.26
CA MET A 1 -16.91 23.68 -5.94
C MET A 1 -16.21 22.61 -5.11
N PHE A 2 -16.96 21.89 -4.28
CA PHE A 2 -16.42 20.71 -3.61
C PHE A 2 -16.52 19.57 -4.60
N THR A 3 -15.39 19.02 -5.01
CA THR A 3 -15.37 17.76 -5.73
C THR A 3 -15.52 16.65 -4.69
N PRO A 4 -16.65 15.93 -4.61
CA PRO A 4 -16.73 14.74 -3.78
C PRO A 4 -16.04 13.62 -4.56
N PHE A 5 -14.71 13.68 -4.65
CA PHE A 5 -13.97 12.50 -5.04
C PHE A 5 -13.98 11.62 -3.79
N THR A 6 -14.96 10.72 -3.71
CA THR A 6 -14.85 9.55 -2.86
C THR A 6 -13.71 8.72 -3.44
N VAL A 7 -12.48 9.10 -3.12
CA VAL A 7 -11.32 8.27 -3.34
C VAL A 7 -11.57 7.06 -2.47
N MET A 8 -12.08 5.99 -3.07
CA MET A 8 -12.15 4.66 -2.44
C MET A 8 -10.71 4.18 -2.28
N GLY A 9 -10.02 4.77 -1.31
CA GLY A 9 -8.75 4.28 -0.81
C GLY A 9 -9.05 3.20 0.21
N CYS A 10 -8.39 2.07 0.10
CA CYS A 10 -8.41 1.04 1.12
C CYS A 10 -7.01 0.84 1.66
N SER A 11 -6.91 0.27 2.86
CA SER A 11 -5.62 -0.18 3.36
C SER A 11 -5.07 -1.26 2.44
N LEU A 12 -3.76 -1.26 2.23
CA LEU A 12 -3.09 -2.24 1.38
C LEU A 12 -3.39 -3.68 1.82
N GLU A 13 -3.64 -3.91 3.13
CA GLU A 13 -4.01 -5.21 3.66
C GLU A 13 -5.33 -5.79 3.10
N LEU A 14 -6.20 -4.94 2.57
CA LEU A 14 -7.51 -5.30 2.03
C LEU A 14 -7.46 -5.62 0.53
N LEU A 15 -6.34 -5.32 -0.15
CA LEU A 15 -6.14 -5.74 -1.53
C LEU A 15 -5.95 -7.25 -1.58
N LYS A 16 -6.54 -7.87 -2.60
CA LYS A 16 -6.37 -9.29 -2.91
C LYS A 16 -5.11 -9.50 -3.74
N SER A 17 -4.57 -10.72 -3.73
CA SER A 17 -3.51 -11.12 -4.66
C SER A 17 -3.96 -10.89 -6.11
N GLY A 18 -3.13 -10.22 -6.90
CA GLY A 18 -3.40 -9.79 -8.28
C GLY A 18 -3.84 -8.33 -8.40
N GLU A 19 -4.35 -7.72 -7.33
CA GLU A 19 -4.82 -6.34 -7.34
C GLU A 19 -3.66 -5.34 -7.29
N CYS A 20 -3.86 -4.19 -7.92
CA CYS A 20 -2.90 -3.09 -7.91
C CYS A 20 -3.55 -1.81 -7.39
N GLY A 21 -2.73 -0.97 -6.77
CA GLY A 21 -3.18 0.29 -6.21
C GLY A 21 -2.07 1.32 -6.06
N ILE A 22 -2.44 2.59 -6.05
CA ILE A 22 -1.51 3.71 -5.91
C ILE A 22 -1.48 4.17 -4.47
N VAL A 23 -0.30 4.20 -3.85
CA VAL A 23 -0.10 4.76 -2.51
C VAL A 23 -0.55 6.21 -2.50
N THR A 24 -1.62 6.50 -1.77
CA THR A 24 -2.15 7.86 -1.66
C THR A 24 -1.61 8.53 -0.40
N PHE A 25 -1.57 7.79 0.71
CA PHE A 25 -1.11 8.32 1.99
C PHE A 25 -0.60 7.19 2.89
N CYS A 26 0.31 7.49 3.80
CA CYS A 26 0.76 6.56 4.83
C CYS A 26 0.41 7.15 6.19
N GLN A 27 -0.65 6.63 6.83
CA GLN A 27 -1.06 7.09 8.16
C GLN A 27 -0.42 6.17 9.20
N THR A 28 0.73 6.59 9.74
CA THR A 28 1.40 5.88 10.84
C THR A 28 1.80 6.82 11.96
N GLN A 29 1.41 6.49 13.19
CA GLN A 29 1.92 7.12 14.42
C GLN A 29 3.13 6.36 14.96
N ASP A 30 3.38 5.14 14.45
CA ASP A 30 4.45 4.27 14.91
C ASP A 30 5.76 4.61 14.18
N GLU A 31 6.78 5.03 14.93
CA GLU A 31 8.09 5.36 14.39
C GLU A 31 8.76 4.18 13.70
N THR A 32 8.47 2.94 14.15
CA THR A 32 9.03 1.72 13.56
C THR A 32 8.52 1.51 12.14
N ILE A 33 7.21 1.67 11.94
CA ILE A 33 6.59 1.57 10.62
C ILE A 33 7.09 2.72 9.73
N ARG A 34 7.22 3.93 10.29
CA ARG A 34 7.76 5.09 9.56
C ARG A 34 9.18 4.83 9.06
N LYS A 35 10.08 4.34 9.91
CA LYS A 35 11.46 3.99 9.51
C LYS A 35 11.48 2.89 8.45
N LYS A 36 10.62 1.87 8.58
CA LYS A 36 10.48 0.80 7.58
C LYS A 36 10.00 1.32 6.22
N LEU A 37 8.99 2.19 6.20
CA LEU A 37 8.50 2.82 4.97
C LEU A 37 9.59 3.64 4.27
N ILE A 38 10.34 4.43 5.03
CA ILE A 38 11.50 5.19 4.53
C ILE A 38 12.55 4.24 3.96
N SER A 39 12.88 3.16 4.69
CA SER A 39 13.87 2.17 4.25
C SER A 39 13.44 1.38 3.01
N MET A 40 12.13 1.14 2.84
CA MET A 40 11.58 0.48 1.65
C MET A 40 11.41 1.45 0.47
N GLY A 41 11.60 2.75 0.67
CA GLY A 41 11.41 3.75 -0.37
C GLY A 41 9.95 3.88 -0.84
N ILE A 42 8.98 3.49 0.01
CA ILE A 42 7.55 3.61 -0.30
C ILE A 42 7.13 5.06 -0.12
N LYS A 43 6.70 5.69 -1.20
CA LYS A 43 6.27 7.10 -1.26
C LYS A 43 4.85 7.18 -1.80
N THR A 44 4.18 8.28 -1.52
CA THR A 44 2.91 8.62 -2.15
C THR A 44 3.10 8.76 -3.67
N GLY A 45 2.19 8.19 -4.45
CA GLY A 45 2.25 8.11 -5.90
C GLY A 45 2.85 6.81 -6.44
N ASN A 46 3.47 5.98 -5.60
CA ASN A 46 3.98 4.68 -6.05
C ASN A 46 2.83 3.71 -6.33
N THR A 47 2.91 2.99 -7.44
CA THR A 47 2.03 1.85 -7.71
C THR A 47 2.55 0.61 -7.00
N ILE A 48 1.68 -0.02 -6.23
CA ILE A 48 1.93 -1.28 -5.54
C ILE A 48 0.96 -2.32 -6.08
N THR A 49 1.48 -3.49 -6.44
CA THR A 49 0.71 -4.67 -6.80
C THR A 49 0.85 -5.70 -5.68
N VAL A 50 -0.26 -6.29 -5.23
CA VAL A 50 -0.22 -7.41 -4.28
C VAL A 50 0.03 -8.67 -5.08
N GLU A 51 1.22 -9.24 -4.99
CA GLU A 51 1.53 -10.52 -5.64
C GLU A 51 0.95 -11.68 -4.84
N GLN A 52 1.02 -11.58 -3.50
CA GLN A 52 0.57 -12.62 -2.60
C GLN A 52 0.13 -12.05 -1.26
N GLN A 53 -1.04 -12.44 -0.76
CA GLN A 53 -1.53 -12.04 0.56
C GLN A 53 -1.28 -13.10 1.66
N PHE A 54 -1.20 -14.38 1.30
CA PHE A 54 -1.08 -15.49 2.25
C PHE A 54 -0.25 -16.65 1.65
N PRO A 55 0.63 -17.34 2.43
CA PRO A 55 0.93 -17.18 3.86
C PRO A 55 1.83 -15.98 4.20
N THR A 56 2.52 -15.41 3.21
CA THR A 56 3.36 -14.21 3.34
C THR A 56 2.81 -13.09 2.46
N PHE A 57 2.80 -11.87 2.99
CA PHE A 57 2.28 -10.71 2.26
C PHE A 57 3.39 -10.11 1.39
N ILE A 58 3.39 -10.46 0.11
CA ILE A 58 4.35 -10.03 -0.91
C ILE A 58 3.70 -8.96 -1.77
N ILE A 59 4.36 -7.80 -1.83
CA ILE A 59 3.95 -6.69 -2.67
C ILE A 59 5.06 -6.33 -3.63
N LYS A 60 4.66 -5.85 -4.80
CA LYS A 60 5.55 -5.34 -5.83
C LYS A 60 5.35 -3.84 -5.98
N CYS A 61 6.34 -3.07 -5.57
CA CYS A 61 6.34 -1.62 -5.73
C CYS A 61 7.22 -1.26 -6.93
N GLY A 62 6.60 -0.88 -8.05
CA GLY A 62 7.32 -0.68 -9.32
C GLY A 62 8.03 -1.96 -9.80
N SER A 63 9.36 -1.96 -9.80
CA SER A 63 10.19 -3.11 -10.18
C SER A 63 10.65 -3.97 -9.00
N LEU A 64 10.42 -3.54 -7.76
CA LEU A 64 10.92 -4.21 -6.55
C LEU A 64 9.79 -4.98 -5.84
N SER A 65 9.96 -6.29 -5.72
CA SER A 65 9.10 -7.15 -4.88
C SER A 65 9.67 -7.25 -3.46
N MET A 66 8.83 -7.01 -2.46
CA MET A 66 9.20 -7.03 -1.05
C MET A 66 8.11 -7.68 -0.21
N THR A 67 8.53 -8.38 0.84
CA THR A 67 7.62 -8.95 1.83
C THR A 67 7.38 -7.92 2.92
N ILE A 68 6.12 -7.61 3.19
CA ILE A 68 5.73 -6.68 4.25
C ILE A 68 4.91 -7.38 5.32
N ASN A 69 4.92 -6.83 6.53
CA ASN A 69 4.04 -7.30 7.60
C ASN A 69 2.65 -6.69 7.43
N ARG A 70 1.64 -7.38 7.94
CA ARG A 70 0.26 -6.90 7.94
C ARG A 70 0.08 -5.54 8.62
N GLN A 71 0.85 -5.26 9.67
CA GLN A 71 0.86 -3.94 10.33
C GLN A 71 1.32 -2.81 9.39
N ILE A 72 2.28 -3.08 8.49
CA ILE A 72 2.75 -2.12 7.49
C ILE A 72 1.69 -1.97 6.39
N ALA A 73 1.12 -3.08 5.92
CA ALA A 73 0.04 -3.06 4.94
C ALA A 73 -1.19 -2.26 5.44
N ARG A 74 -1.49 -2.31 6.73
CA ARG A 74 -2.55 -1.51 7.36
C ARG A 74 -2.28 -0.02 7.35
N ALA A 75 -1.01 0.37 7.54
CA ALA A 75 -0.59 1.76 7.62
C ALA A 75 -0.49 2.45 6.24
N ILE A 76 -0.38 1.65 5.18
CA ILE A 76 -0.33 2.14 3.80
C ILE A 76 -1.76 2.22 3.25
N TYR A 77 -2.20 3.43 2.93
CA TYR A 77 -3.43 3.64 2.18
C TYR A 77 -3.13 3.69 0.69
N VAL A 78 -3.76 2.80 -0.05
CA VAL A 78 -3.69 2.76 -1.50
C VAL A 78 -5.06 3.01 -2.10
N ARG A 79 -5.07 3.63 -3.28
CA ARG A 79 -6.23 3.72 -4.15
C ARG A 79 -6.18 2.52 -5.09
N VAL A 80 -7.16 1.64 -5.02
CA VAL A 80 -7.26 0.49 -5.93
C VAL A 80 -7.42 1.02 -7.36
N LEU A 81 -6.62 0.46 -8.27
CA LEU A 81 -6.76 0.64 -9.70
C LEU A 81 -7.47 -0.61 -10.22
N ASP A 82 -8.80 -0.57 -10.25
CA ASP A 82 -9.59 -1.59 -10.93
C ASP A 82 -9.29 -1.51 -12.44
N SER A 83 -8.90 -2.63 -13.06
CA SER A 83 -8.64 -2.74 -14.51
C SER A 83 -9.63 -3.68 -15.17
#